data_AF-A0A1G8T353-F1
#
_entry.id   AF-A0A1G8T353-F1
#
_cell.length_a   1.000
_cell.length_b   1.000
_cell.length_c   1.000
_cell.angle_alpha   90.00
_cell.angle_beta   90.00
_cell.angle_gamma   90.00
#
_symmetry.space_group_name_H-M   'P 1'
#
loop_
_entity.id
_entity.type
_entity.pdbx_description
1 polymer ?
#
loop_
_entity_poly.entity_id
_entity_poly.type
_entity_poly.pdbx_seq_one_letter_code
_entity_poly.pdbx_strand_id
1 'polypeptide(L)'
;MTTLRISSRSRPAAAAATMLCGAALLFLAALTSAHATDNPPIRMTHGIEYMSGGIGSDEAQLMETVAPRWPATFEFAIKDHKGADFASDVRVTVRDTRGRVLLDNVASEGPFMVARLDPGTYEVEARLRGNTLKQTLQVAPGTPARMAFLWPAGTDMASAGTRTVQ
;
A
#
# COMPACT_ATOMS: atom_id res chain seq x y z
N MET A 1 -89.67 20.83 -31.93
CA MET A 1 -88.45 20.11 -31.50
C MET A 1 -88.13 19.07 -32.56
N THR A 2 -87.46 19.53 -33.62
CA THR A 2 -86.85 18.71 -34.67
C THR A 2 -85.45 18.39 -34.13
N THR A 3 -84.90 17.19 -34.20
CA THR A 3 -84.38 16.64 -35.45
C THR A 3 -83.98 15.19 -35.23
N LEU A 4 -84.41 14.37 -36.18
CA LEU A 4 -84.00 13.02 -36.49
C LEU A 4 -82.48 12.95 -36.77
N ARG A 5 -82.01 11.75 -37.13
CA ARG A 5 -80.91 11.49 -38.10
C ARG A 5 -79.50 11.62 -37.52
N ILE A 6 -78.46 10.88 -37.92
CA ILE A 6 -78.10 10.07 -39.11
C ILE A 6 -76.95 9.17 -38.58
N SER A 7 -77.10 7.84 -38.53
CA SER A 7 -76.46 6.87 -39.43
C SER A 7 -75.18 7.30 -40.17
N SER A 8 -74.01 6.79 -39.79
CA SER A 8 -73.04 6.35 -40.80
C SER A 8 -71.94 5.47 -40.19
N ARG A 9 -71.85 4.26 -40.72
CA ARG A 9 -70.78 3.30 -40.51
C ARG A 9 -69.47 3.80 -41.13
N SER A 10 -68.36 3.52 -40.47
CA SER A 10 -67.18 2.95 -41.12
C SER A 10 -66.20 2.38 -40.09
N ARG A 11 -66.03 1.06 -40.11
CA ARG A 11 -64.83 0.35 -39.61
C ARG A 11 -64.01 0.05 -40.87
N PRO A 12 -62.67 0.11 -40.87
CA PRO A 12 -61.94 -1.05 -40.38
C PRO A 12 -60.58 -0.77 -39.70
N ALA A 13 -60.31 -1.64 -38.73
CA ALA A 13 -59.02 -2.28 -38.44
C ALA A 13 -57.73 -1.47 -38.66
N ALA A 14 -57.19 -0.93 -37.57
CA ALA A 14 -55.77 -1.11 -37.26
C ALA A 14 -55.69 -2.07 -36.07
N ALA A 15 -55.08 -3.23 -36.34
CA ALA A 15 -54.76 -4.25 -35.37
C ALA A 15 -53.64 -3.80 -34.40
N ALA A 16 -53.49 -4.58 -33.33
CA ALA A 16 -52.49 -4.53 -32.25
C ALA A 16 -52.86 -3.56 -31.10
N ALA A 17 -53.40 -3.96 -29.93
CA ALA A 17 -53.16 -5.15 -29.10
C ALA A 17 -51.65 -5.42 -28.97
N THR A 18 -50.94 -5.15 -27.88
CA THR A 18 -51.29 -5.06 -26.47
C THR A 18 -50.28 -4.18 -25.76
N MET A 19 -50.82 -3.29 -24.95
CA MET A 19 -50.23 -2.56 -23.84
C MET A 19 -49.53 -3.51 -22.86
N LEU A 20 -48.20 -3.53 -22.81
CA LEU A 20 -47.36 -3.61 -21.59
C LEU A 20 -45.88 -3.68 -21.99
N CYS A 21 -45.11 -2.63 -21.71
CA CYS A 21 -43.73 -2.74 -21.24
C CYS A 21 -43.27 -1.36 -20.78
N GLY A 22 -43.16 -1.23 -19.47
CA GLY A 22 -42.92 0.00 -18.76
C GLY A 22 -41.62 0.68 -19.18
N ALA A 23 -41.67 2.00 -19.12
CA ALA A 23 -40.54 2.88 -19.29
C ALA A 23 -39.43 2.57 -18.26
N ALA A 24 -38.20 2.67 -18.77
CA ALA A 24 -37.13 3.44 -18.13
C ALA A 24 -36.37 2.84 -16.92
N LEU A 25 -35.07 2.71 -17.16
CA LEU A 25 -33.95 2.99 -16.24
C LEU A 25 -33.45 1.83 -15.34
N LEU A 26 -32.43 1.15 -15.87
CA LEU A 26 -31.09 1.09 -15.27
C LEU A 26 -31.02 0.91 -13.75
N PHE A 27 -31.06 -0.33 -13.26
CA PHE A 27 -30.49 -0.66 -11.95
C PHE A 27 -29.80 -2.03 -12.02
N LEU A 28 -28.72 -2.11 -12.81
CA LEU A 28 -27.71 -3.14 -12.60
C LEU A 28 -26.78 -2.66 -11.49
N ALA A 29 -27.22 -2.81 -10.24
CA ALA A 29 -26.39 -2.57 -9.08
C ALA A 29 -25.31 -3.66 -9.03
N ALA A 30 -24.17 -3.39 -9.67
CA ALA A 30 -22.96 -4.17 -9.47
C ALA A 30 -22.57 -4.05 -7.99
N LEU A 31 -22.78 -5.12 -7.23
CA LEU A 31 -22.20 -5.33 -5.91
C LEU A 31 -20.69 -5.48 -6.11
N THR A 32 -19.96 -4.38 -6.23
CA THR A 32 -18.50 -4.41 -6.04
C THR A 32 -18.28 -4.58 -4.55
N SER A 33 -17.93 -5.79 -4.14
CA SER A 33 -17.37 -6.07 -2.83
C SER A 33 -16.17 -5.15 -2.64
N ALA A 34 -16.34 -4.10 -1.83
CA ALA A 34 -15.21 -3.36 -1.30
C ALA A 34 -14.51 -4.31 -0.33
N HIS A 35 -13.56 -5.08 -0.83
CA HIS A 35 -12.61 -5.76 0.03
C HIS A 35 -11.89 -4.65 0.81
N ALA A 36 -12.04 -4.65 2.13
CA ALA A 36 -11.28 -3.76 2.99
C ALA A 36 -9.81 -4.18 2.87
N THR A 37 -9.06 -3.54 1.98
CA THR A 37 -7.61 -3.67 1.91
C THR A 37 -7.07 -3.14 3.23
N ASP A 38 -6.43 -4.01 4.00
CA ASP A 38 -5.74 -3.64 5.23
C ASP A 38 -4.51 -2.79 4.83
N ASN A 39 -4.65 -1.47 4.99
CA ASN A 39 -3.63 -0.50 4.63
C ASN A 39 -2.71 -0.28 5.84
N PRO A 40 -1.38 -0.34 5.67
CA PRO A 40 -0.46 -0.10 6.77
C PRO A 40 -0.70 1.28 7.39
N PRO A 41 -0.73 1.38 8.72
CA PRO A 41 -0.97 2.65 9.38
C PRO A 41 0.22 3.59 9.19
N ILE A 42 -0.06 4.89 8.98
CA ILE A 42 0.96 5.94 9.12
C ILE A 42 1.22 6.15 10.61
N ARG A 43 2.49 6.02 11.01
CA ARG A 43 2.99 6.27 12.35
C ARG A 43 3.85 7.53 12.36
N MET A 44 4.11 8.07 13.54
CA MET A 44 4.89 9.30 13.70
C MET A 44 5.83 9.19 14.89
N THR A 45 7.07 9.62 14.73
CA THR A 45 8.05 9.74 15.82
C THR A 45 8.96 10.94 15.58
N HIS A 46 9.28 11.70 16.61
CA HIS A 46 10.12 12.91 16.52
C HIS A 46 9.76 13.89 15.37
N GLY A 47 8.49 14.00 15.01
CA GLY A 47 8.05 14.84 13.90
C GLY A 47 8.10 14.19 12.51
N ILE A 48 8.61 12.97 12.40
CA ILE A 48 8.75 12.21 11.15
C ILE A 48 7.61 11.21 11.02
N GLU A 49 6.82 11.36 9.97
CA GLU A 49 5.85 10.35 9.55
C GLU A 49 6.58 9.19 8.86
N TYR A 50 6.13 7.97 9.14
CA TYR A 50 6.62 6.77 8.48
C TYR A 50 5.51 5.72 8.38
N MET A 51 5.68 4.81 7.43
CA MET A 51 4.77 3.67 7.21
C MET A 51 5.64 2.46 6.87
N SER A 52 5.30 1.29 7.40
CA SER A 52 6.01 0.04 7.11
C SER A 52 5.03 -1.07 6.79
N GLY A 53 5.38 -1.92 5.83
CA GLY A 53 4.49 -2.97 5.38
C GLY A 53 5.03 -3.80 4.22
N GLY A 54 4.13 -4.57 3.64
CA GLY A 54 4.31 -5.35 2.42
C GLY A 54 4.55 -6.84 2.66
N ILE A 55 4.00 -7.41 3.74
CA ILE A 55 3.97 -8.87 3.92
C ILE A 55 2.97 -9.48 2.94
N GLY A 56 1.80 -8.86 2.79
CA GLY A 56 0.78 -9.25 1.82
C GLY A 56 1.05 -8.68 0.42
N SER A 57 0.54 -9.34 -0.62
CA SER A 57 0.66 -8.87 -2.01
C SER A 57 0.06 -7.47 -2.22
N ASP A 58 -1.13 -7.24 -1.67
CA ASP A 58 -1.86 -6.00 -1.85
C ASP A 58 -1.17 -4.84 -1.11
N GLU A 59 -0.63 -5.15 0.07
CA GLU A 59 0.16 -4.24 0.89
C GLU A 59 1.48 -3.89 0.20
N ALA A 60 2.16 -4.87 -0.40
CA ALA A 60 3.38 -4.66 -1.16
C ALA A 60 3.12 -3.76 -2.38
N GLN A 61 2.05 -4.03 -3.13
CA GLN A 61 1.65 -3.21 -4.27
C GLN A 61 1.29 -1.78 -3.85
N LEU A 62 0.64 -1.61 -2.70
CA LEU A 62 0.37 -0.31 -2.13
C LEU A 62 1.69 0.41 -1.78
N MET A 63 2.61 -0.26 -1.08
CA MET A 63 3.91 0.31 -0.72
C MET A 63 4.69 0.76 -1.95
N GLU A 64 4.69 -0.04 -3.02
CA GLU A 64 5.26 0.35 -4.32
C GLU A 64 4.56 1.57 -4.94
N THR A 65 3.24 1.64 -4.83
CA THR A 65 2.43 2.75 -5.37
C THR A 65 2.65 4.05 -4.61
N VAL A 66 2.85 3.99 -3.29
CA VAL A 66 3.08 5.19 -2.48
C VAL A 66 4.55 5.62 -2.49
N ALA A 67 5.51 4.70 -2.60
CA ALA A 67 6.94 4.99 -2.50
C ALA A 67 7.42 6.21 -3.31
N PRO A 68 7.00 6.44 -4.58
CA PRO A 68 7.40 7.63 -5.35
C PRO A 68 6.94 8.97 -4.76
N ARG A 69 5.98 8.96 -3.84
CA ARG A 69 5.42 10.14 -3.16
C ARG A 69 6.09 10.40 -1.80
N TRP A 70 6.93 9.48 -1.33
CA TRP A 70 7.63 9.58 -0.07
C TRP A 70 9.11 9.91 -0.30
N PRO A 71 9.70 10.86 0.44
CA PRO A 71 11.09 11.27 0.24
C PRO A 71 12.12 10.15 0.46
N ALA A 72 11.84 9.20 1.35
CA ALA A 72 12.73 8.08 1.64
C ALA A 72 11.96 6.75 1.61
N THR A 73 12.54 5.76 0.93
CA THR A 73 12.06 4.37 0.90
C THR A 73 13.20 3.42 1.30
N PHE A 74 12.89 2.48 2.17
CA PHE A 74 13.79 1.43 2.64
C PHE A 74 13.23 0.06 2.27
N GLU A 75 14.10 -0.82 1.80
CA GLU A 75 13.81 -2.21 1.50
C GLU A 75 14.67 -3.14 2.34
N PHE A 76 14.08 -4.22 2.82
CA PHE A 76 14.74 -5.16 3.71
C PHE A 76 14.65 -6.57 3.15
N ALA A 77 15.80 -7.21 2.97
CA ALA A 77 15.87 -8.58 2.49
C ALA A 77 17.10 -9.33 3.03
N ILE A 78 17.04 -10.65 3.04
CA ILE A 78 18.14 -11.55 3.38
C ILE A 78 18.54 -12.26 2.09
N LYS A 79 19.84 -12.34 1.78
CA LYS A 79 20.30 -13.19 0.67
C LYS A 79 19.88 -14.62 0.93
N ASP A 80 19.35 -15.28 -0.07
CA ASP A 80 19.05 -16.70 -0.04
C ASP A 80 19.84 -17.42 -1.18
N HIS A 81 19.80 -18.75 -1.21
CA HIS A 81 20.55 -19.53 -2.21
C HIS A 81 20.01 -19.42 -3.65
N LYS A 82 18.79 -18.92 -3.82
CA LYS A 82 18.04 -18.70 -5.06
C LYS A 82 17.83 -17.21 -5.39
N GLY A 83 18.14 -16.28 -4.48
CA GLY A 83 17.88 -14.86 -4.63
C GLY A 83 17.98 -14.07 -3.32
N ALA A 84 16.91 -13.35 -2.98
CA ALA A 84 16.76 -12.69 -1.69
C ALA A 84 15.33 -12.86 -1.16
N ASP A 85 15.22 -13.18 0.12
CA ASP A 85 13.96 -13.31 0.86
C ASP A 85 13.64 -12.00 1.59
N PHE A 86 12.37 -11.60 1.55
CA PHE A 86 11.90 -10.40 2.23
C PHE A 86 12.06 -10.52 3.76
N ALA A 87 12.55 -9.44 4.39
CA ALA A 87 12.79 -9.39 5.82
C ALA A 87 11.77 -8.48 6.54
N SER A 88 11.29 -8.94 7.69
CA SER A 88 10.48 -8.14 8.64
C SER A 88 11.18 -8.08 10.01
N ASP A 89 10.54 -7.43 10.99
CA ASP A 89 11.10 -7.20 12.34
C ASP A 89 12.44 -6.42 12.34
N VAL A 90 12.68 -5.62 11.30
CA VAL A 90 13.88 -4.78 11.21
C VAL A 90 13.72 -3.58 12.12
N ARG A 91 14.69 -3.35 12.99
CA ARG A 91 14.78 -2.12 13.78
C ARG A 91 15.55 -1.07 13.00
N VAL A 92 14.92 0.08 12.76
CA VAL A 92 15.47 1.18 11.96
C VAL A 92 15.74 2.38 12.84
N THR A 93 16.96 2.92 12.76
CA THR A 93 17.33 4.21 13.35
C THR A 93 17.85 5.12 12.24
N VAL A 94 17.35 6.35 12.19
CA VAL A 94 17.80 7.36 11.23
C VAL A 94 18.33 8.56 12.00
N ARG A 95 19.55 8.99 11.65
CA ARG A 95 20.22 10.16 12.23
C ARG A 95 20.55 11.16 11.15
N ASP A 96 20.38 12.45 11.43
CA ASP A 96 20.91 13.50 10.56
C ASP A 96 22.43 13.70 10.76
N THR A 97 23.06 14.51 9.92
CA THR A 97 24.50 14.82 10.01
C THR A 97 24.92 15.53 11.31
N ARG A 98 23.95 16.05 12.08
CA ARG A 98 24.18 16.65 13.41
C ARG A 98 24.02 15.63 14.54
N GLY A 99 23.80 14.36 14.21
CA GLY A 99 23.60 13.27 15.16
C GLY A 99 22.21 13.23 15.80
N ARG A 100 21.26 14.08 15.36
CA ARG A 100 19.90 14.07 15.88
C ARG A 100 19.17 12.83 15.39
N VAL A 101 18.58 12.07 16.31
CA VAL A 101 17.77 10.91 15.99
C VAL A 101 16.41 11.38 15.50
N LEU A 102 16.05 10.96 14.29
CA LEU A 102 14.79 11.30 13.62
C LEU A 102 13.83 10.12 13.63
N LEU A 103 14.32 8.92 13.34
CA LEU A 103 13.62 7.68 13.64
C LEU A 103 14.43 6.94 14.71
N ASP A 104 13.81 6.65 15.84
CA ASP A 104 14.49 6.01 16.96
C ASP A 104 14.02 4.56 17.10
N ASN A 105 14.86 3.64 16.63
CA ASN A 105 14.70 2.20 16.82
C ASN A 105 13.27 1.71 16.51
N VAL A 106 12.65 2.24 15.44
CA VAL A 106 11.29 1.89 15.02
C VAL A 106 11.29 0.52 14.35
N ALA A 107 10.21 -0.25 14.50
CA ALA A 107 10.09 -1.56 13.88
C ALA A 107 9.47 -1.44 12.48
N SER A 108 10.07 -2.11 11.50
CA SER A 108 9.44 -2.39 10.21
C SER A 108 8.69 -3.71 10.30
N GLU A 109 7.38 -3.64 10.12
CA GLU A 109 6.50 -4.82 10.17
C GLU A 109 6.62 -5.67 8.89
N GLY A 110 7.09 -5.10 7.78
CA GLY A 110 7.31 -5.79 6.51
C GLY A 110 8.61 -5.38 5.81
N PRO A 111 8.83 -5.87 4.58
CA PRO A 111 10.05 -5.62 3.81
C PRO A 111 10.18 -4.19 3.29
N PHE A 112 9.10 -3.40 3.29
CA PHE A 112 9.13 -2.03 2.83
C PHE A 112 8.83 -1.06 3.98
N MET A 113 9.55 0.06 3.98
CA MET A 113 9.26 1.17 4.87
C MET A 113 9.49 2.49 4.14
N VAL A 114 8.59 3.45 4.33
CA VAL A 114 8.71 4.81 3.79
C VAL A 114 8.74 5.83 4.92
N ALA A 115 9.44 6.94 4.73
CA ALA A 115 9.57 8.00 5.74
C ALA A 115 9.60 9.40 5.10
N ARG A 116 8.97 10.37 5.79
CA ARG A 116 9.01 11.80 5.43
C ARG A 116 10.25 12.47 6.00
N LEU A 117 11.38 12.20 5.37
CA LEU A 117 12.62 12.93 5.66
C LEU A 117 12.69 14.19 4.79
N ASP A 118 13.07 15.31 5.40
CA ASP A 118 13.39 16.52 4.65
C ASP A 118 14.61 16.29 3.72
N PRO A 119 14.87 17.16 2.74
CA PRO A 119 16.09 17.09 1.96
C PRO A 119 17.34 17.18 2.86
N GLY A 120 18.27 16.24 2.71
CA GLY A 120 19.41 16.12 3.60
C GLY A 120 20.22 14.85 3.40
N THR A 121 21.24 14.68 4.24
CA THR A 121 22.04 13.46 4.33
C THR A 121 21.80 12.81 5.69
N TYR A 122 21.63 11.50 5.67
CA TYR A 122 21.25 10.72 6.83
C TYR A 122 22.11 9.47 6.96
N GLU A 123 22.46 9.12 8.18
CA GLU A 123 22.92 7.77 8.51
C GLU A 123 21.71 6.93 8.89
N VAL A 124 21.56 5.77 8.25
CA VAL A 124 20.49 4.83 8.51
C VAL A 124 21.09 3.53 9.00
N GLU A 125 20.68 3.13 10.19
CA GLU A 125 21.01 1.85 10.78
C GLU A 125 19.79 0.94 10.70
N ALA A 126 19.94 -0.21 10.05
CA ALA A 126 18.94 -1.26 10.01
C ALA A 126 19.48 -2.49 10.75
N ARG A 127 18.74 -2.98 11.74
CA ARG A 127 19.13 -4.12 12.57
C ARG A 127 18.10 -5.24 12.46
N LEU A 128 18.56 -6.41 12.04
CA LEU A 128 17.79 -7.63 11.94
C LEU A 128 18.45 -8.72 12.78
N ARG A 129 17.73 -9.29 13.75
CA ARG A 129 18.20 -10.42 14.58
C ARG A 129 19.66 -10.25 15.07
N GLY A 130 19.96 -9.07 15.63
CA GLY A 130 21.29 -8.75 16.16
C GLY A 130 22.29 -8.20 15.13
N ASN A 131 22.07 -8.42 13.84
CA ASN A 131 22.96 -8.00 12.75
C ASN A 131 22.58 -6.60 12.26
N THR A 132 23.52 -5.67 12.32
CA THR A 132 23.28 -4.25 11.98
C THR A 132 24.01 -3.89 10.70
N LEU A 133 23.29 -3.31 9.75
CA LEU A 133 23.83 -2.67 8.56
C LEU A 133 23.67 -1.16 8.71
N LYS A 134 24.72 -0.41 8.35
CA LYS A 134 24.70 1.05 8.36
C LYS A 134 25.01 1.57 6.97
N GLN A 135 24.20 2.49 6.48
CA GLN A 135 24.34 3.08 5.15
C GLN A 135 23.96 4.57 5.17
N THR A 136 24.50 5.33 4.24
CA THR A 136 24.20 6.75 4.08
C THR A 136 23.11 6.94 3.03
N LEU A 137 22.02 7.62 3.40
CA LEU A 137 20.96 8.04 2.49
C LEU A 137 21.11 9.53 2.18
N GLN A 138 20.99 9.91 0.92
CA GLN A 138 20.86 11.30 0.50
C GLN A 138 19.47 11.51 -0.09
N VAL A 139 18.71 12.44 0.50
CA VAL A 139 17.39 12.86 0.02
C VAL A 139 17.56 14.21 -0.66
N ALA A 140 17.36 14.26 -1.97
CA ALA A 140 17.43 15.50 -2.73
C ALA A 140 16.04 16.17 -2.82
N PRO A 141 15.97 17.51 -2.92
CA PRO A 141 14.69 18.21 -3.08
C PRO A 141 13.88 17.67 -4.27
N GLY A 142 12.63 17.26 -4.02
CA GLY A 142 11.72 16.77 -5.05
C GLY A 142 12.09 15.41 -5.67
N THR A 143 13.14 14.74 -5.18
CA THR A 143 13.57 13.43 -5.70
C THR A 143 13.54 12.39 -4.57
N PRO A 144 12.63 11.40 -4.65
CA PRO A 144 12.62 10.28 -3.71
C PRO A 144 13.95 9.53 -3.70
N ALA A 145 14.42 9.18 -2.52
CA ALA A 145 15.60 8.35 -2.32
C ALA A 145 15.17 6.93 -1.91
N ARG A 146 15.88 5.92 -2.41
CA ARG A 146 15.60 4.52 -2.14
C ARG A 146 16.88 3.81 -1.71
N MET A 147 16.78 2.93 -0.72
CA MET A 147 17.91 2.19 -0.18
C MET A 147 17.49 0.78 0.24
N ALA A 148 18.29 -0.21 -0.17
CA ALA A 148 18.05 -1.61 0.17
C ALA A 148 19.11 -2.12 1.14
N PHE A 149 18.65 -2.76 2.21
CA PHE A 149 19.45 -3.47 3.19
C PHE A 149 19.34 -4.96 2.92
N LEU A 150 20.47 -5.54 2.51
CA LEU A 150 20.57 -6.94 2.14
C LEU A 150 21.53 -7.66 3.09
N TRP A 151 20.97 -8.41 4.04
CA TRP A 151 21.75 -9.22 4.98
C TRP A 151 22.29 -10.50 4.31
N PRO A 152 23.41 -11.06 4.80
CA PRO A 152 23.91 -12.35 4.30
C PRO A 152 22.96 -13.51 4.63
N ALA A 153 23.07 -14.60 3.88
CA ALA A 153 22.28 -15.80 4.10
C ALA A 153 22.43 -16.36 5.52
N GLY A 154 21.32 -16.83 6.08
CA GLY A 154 21.26 -17.38 7.44
C GLY A 154 21.18 -16.33 8.55
N THR A 155 21.01 -15.04 8.24
CA THR A 155 20.84 -13.98 9.25
C THR A 155 19.58 -14.16 10.10
N ASP A 156 18.52 -14.69 9.51
CA ASP A 156 17.29 -15.13 10.19
C ASP A 156 17.54 -16.28 11.17
N MET A 157 18.42 -17.22 10.82
CA MET A 157 18.75 -18.40 11.63
C MET A 157 19.82 -18.14 12.69
N ALA A 158 20.75 -17.22 12.46
CA ALA A 158 21.98 -17.05 13.26
C ALA A 158 21.75 -16.61 14.72
N SER A 159 20.61 -16.01 15.06
CA SER A 159 20.27 -15.66 16.45
C SER A 159 19.70 -16.82 17.28
N ALA A 160 19.31 -17.94 16.67
CA ALA A 160 18.78 -19.10 17.40
C ALA A 160 19.87 -19.98 18.06
N GLY A 161 21.15 -19.74 17.74
CA GLY A 161 22.28 -20.58 18.16
C GLY A 161 22.95 -20.19 19.48
N THR A 162 22.62 -19.07 20.10
CA THR A 162 23.26 -18.63 21.36
C THR A 162 22.33 -18.81 22.56
N ARG A 163 22.01 -20.07 22.86
CA ARG A 163 21.60 -20.48 24.21
C ARG A 163 22.56 -21.56 24.68
N THR A 164 23.81 -21.16 24.87
CA THR A 164 24.80 -22.00 25.55
C THR A 164 24.33 -22.21 26.97
N VAL A 165 24.07 -23.48 27.27
CA VAL A 165 24.00 -24.01 28.63
C VAL A 165 25.16 -23.49 29.47
N GLN A 166 24.86 -22.90 30.62
CA GLN A 166 25.78 -22.82 31.74
C GLN A 166 24.99 -22.89 33.04
#